data_AF-A0A2U0S225-F1
#
_entry.id   AF-A0A2U0S225-F1
#
_cell.length_a   1.000
_cell.length_b   1.000
_cell.length_c   1.000
_cell.angle_alpha   90.00
_cell.angle_beta   90.00
_cell.angle_gamma   90.00
#
_symmetry.space_group_name_H-M   'P 1'
#
loop_
_entity.id
_entity.type
_entity.pdbx_description
1 polymer ?
#
loop_
_entity_poly.entity_id
_entity_poly.type
_entity_poly.pdbx_seq_one_letter_code
_entity_poly.pdbx_strand_id
1 'polypeptide(L)'
;MLTEIVSDEQLIKLYTEDGYLIAVDYPKSEVKLHTIDCMLADPISSIGVKPTKALENKTGEFWYSKERSEANSKAEEIAKQKGYAYIVCPICNR
;
A
#
# COMPACT_ATOMS: atom_id res chain seq x y z
N MET A 1 -5.58 -13.69 0.36
CA MET A 1 -4.55 -13.93 -0.67
C MET A 1 -3.87 -12.61 -0.94
N LEU A 2 -2.61 -12.53 -0.53
CA LEU A 2 -1.77 -11.36 -0.72
C LEU A 2 -1.30 -11.28 -2.18
N THR A 3 -1.40 -10.10 -2.79
CA THR A 3 -1.01 -9.84 -4.18
C THR A 3 -0.06 -8.67 -4.24
N GLU A 4 1.09 -8.82 -4.91
CA GLU A 4 1.98 -7.70 -5.19
C GLU A 4 1.39 -6.79 -6.28
N ILE A 5 1.48 -5.47 -6.08
CA ILE A 5 0.98 -4.47 -7.02
C ILE A 5 2.18 -3.75 -7.63
N VAL A 6 2.41 -3.99 -8.92
CA VAL A 6 3.58 -3.51 -9.67
C VAL A 6 3.23 -2.47 -10.73
N SER A 7 1.94 -2.18 -10.94
CA SER A 7 1.51 -1.15 -11.88
C SER A 7 0.29 -0.36 -11.40
N ASP A 8 0.17 0.86 -11.89
CA ASP A 8 -0.97 1.74 -11.62
C ASP A 8 -2.29 1.09 -12.08
N GLU A 9 -2.31 0.39 -13.23
CA GLU A 9 -3.51 -0.28 -13.75
C GLU A 9 -3.98 -1.43 -12.86
N GLN A 10 -3.06 -2.16 -12.22
CA GLN A 10 -3.43 -3.19 -11.25
C GLN A 10 -4.17 -2.58 -10.06
N LEU A 11 -3.67 -1.44 -9.57
CA LEU A 11 -4.30 -0.75 -8.46
C LEU A 11 -5.66 -0.13 -8.84
N ILE A 12 -5.77 0.46 -10.05
CA ILE A 12 -7.03 0.99 -10.57
C ILE A 12 -8.11 -0.11 -10.65
N LYS A 13 -7.75 -1.32 -11.09
CA LYS A 13 -8.68 -2.45 -11.16
C LYS A 13 -9.22 -2.88 -9.79
N LEU A 14 -8.50 -2.57 -8.71
CA LEU A 14 -8.94 -2.87 -7.35
C LEU A 14 -9.86 -1.80 -6.78
N TYR A 15 -9.98 -0.61 -7.39
CA TYR A 15 -10.74 0.50 -6.83
C TYR A 15 -12.24 0.21 -6.59
N THR A 16 -12.79 -0.76 -7.32
CA THR A 16 -14.17 -1.23 -7.15
C THR A 16 -14.31 -2.37 -6.13
N GLU A 17 -13.21 -2.83 -5.55
CA GLU A 17 -13.14 -3.94 -4.60
C GLU A 17 -12.95 -3.42 -3.17
N ASP A 18 -13.46 -4.16 -2.20
CA ASP A 18 -13.08 -3.99 -0.81
C ASP A 18 -11.70 -4.59 -0.54
N GLY A 19 -10.89 -3.91 0.27
CA GLY A 19 -9.65 -4.46 0.79
C GLY A 19 -8.67 -3.39 1.24
N TYR A 20 -7.41 -3.82 1.38
CA TYR A 20 -6.35 -3.08 2.02
C TYR A 20 -5.11 -3.04 1.13
N LEU A 21 -4.56 -1.84 0.97
CA LEU A 21 -3.29 -1.58 0.33
C LEU A 21 -2.21 -1.35 1.38
N ILE A 22 -1.11 -2.08 1.26
CA ILE A 22 0.14 -1.83 1.96
C ILE A 22 1.01 -1.03 1.00
N ALA A 23 1.43 0.15 1.41
CA ALA A 23 2.32 1.03 0.66
C ALA A 23 3.62 1.21 1.45
N VAL A 24 4.73 0.74 0.91
CA VAL A 24 6.05 0.89 1.53
C VAL A 24 6.78 2.05 0.86
N ASP A 25 7.24 3.01 1.64
CA ASP A 25 7.98 4.19 1.20
C ASP A 25 9.42 4.07 1.70
N TYR A 26 10.35 3.71 0.81
CA TYR A 26 11.76 3.50 1.17
C TYR A 26 12.45 4.80 1.61
N PRO A 27 12.30 5.94 0.90
CA PRO A 27 12.88 7.21 1.35
C PRO A 27 12.43 7.64 2.75
N LYS A 28 11.16 7.39 3.12
CA LYS A 28 10.64 7.73 4.45
C LYS A 28 10.84 6.65 5.50
N SER A 29 11.26 5.44 5.11
CA SER A 29 11.33 4.29 6.00
C SER A 29 9.99 4.00 6.68
N GLU A 30 8.91 4.04 5.91
CA GLU A 30 7.53 3.88 6.37
C GLU A 30 6.83 2.74 5.65
N VAL A 31 5.99 2.00 6.38
CA VAL A 31 5.01 1.06 5.84
C VAL A 31 3.63 1.58 6.21
N LYS A 32 2.81 1.92 5.22
CA LYS A 32 1.47 2.46 5.41
C LYS A 32 0.40 1.45 5.02
N LEU A 33 -0.62 1.33 5.86
CA LEU A 33 -1.83 0.59 5.53
C LEU A 33 -2.97 1.55 5.18
N HIS A 34 -3.58 1.33 4.02
CA HIS A 34 -4.75 2.04 3.54
C HIS A 34 -5.87 1.06 3.22
N THR A 35 -7.13 1.49 3.31
CA THR A 35 -8.21 0.84 2.55
C THR A 35 -8.08 1.21 1.07
N ILE A 36 -8.53 0.34 0.17
CA ILE A 36 -8.40 0.56 -1.28
C ILE A 36 -9.18 1.78 -1.78
N ASP A 37 -10.31 2.09 -1.14
CA ASP A 37 -11.12 3.28 -1.40
C ASP A 37 -10.48 4.59 -0.91
N CYS A 38 -9.29 4.54 -0.29
CA CYS A 38 -8.60 5.73 0.18
C CYS A 38 -8.05 6.57 -0.99
N MET A 39 -8.20 7.89 -0.91
CA MET A 39 -7.62 8.83 -1.89
C MET A 39 -6.08 8.73 -2.01
N LEU A 40 -5.40 8.22 -0.99
CA LEU A 40 -3.96 7.99 -0.99
C LEU A 40 -3.59 6.67 -1.67
N ALA A 41 -4.52 5.72 -1.75
CA ALA A 41 -4.41 4.48 -2.51
C ALA A 41 -4.87 4.64 -3.98
N ASP A 42 -5.22 5.85 -4.42
CA ASP A 42 -5.69 6.12 -5.77
C ASP A 42 -4.55 6.63 -6.69
N PRO A 43 -4.10 5.84 -7.67
CA PRO A 43 -3.04 6.23 -8.59
C PRO A 43 -3.49 7.24 -9.67
N ILE A 44 -4.75 7.67 -9.70
CA ILE A 44 -5.21 8.77 -10.54
C ILE A 44 -5.06 10.11 -9.78
N SER A 45 -5.29 10.09 -8.47
CA SER A 45 -5.13 11.24 -7.58
C SER A 45 -3.72 11.85 -7.62
N SER A 46 -3.60 13.18 -7.59
CA SER A 46 -2.30 13.86 -7.58
C SER A 46 -1.47 13.60 -6.32
N ILE A 47 -2.14 13.23 -5.22
CA ILE A 47 -1.52 12.94 -3.92
C ILE A 47 -1.45 11.44 -3.62
N GLY A 48 -2.00 10.59 -4.49
CA GLY A 48 -2.03 9.15 -4.31
C GLY A 48 -0.75 8.46 -4.77
N VAL A 49 -0.59 7.22 -4.33
CA VAL A 49 0.58 6.38 -4.67
C VAL A 49 0.65 6.09 -6.17
N LYS A 50 1.87 5.89 -6.67
CA LYS A 50 2.14 5.58 -8.09
C LYS A 50 2.99 4.31 -8.19
N PRO A 51 2.41 3.09 -8.09
CA PRO A 51 3.14 1.83 -8.18
C PRO A 51 4.15 1.77 -9.34
N THR A 52 3.75 2.17 -10.55
CA THR A 52 4.63 2.12 -11.73
C THR A 52 5.88 2.99 -11.51
N LYS A 53 5.68 4.25 -11.13
CA LYS A 53 6.78 5.19 -10.88
C LYS A 53 7.64 4.77 -9.70
N ALA A 54 7.04 4.21 -8.66
CA ALA A 54 7.76 3.75 -7.49
C ALA A 54 8.65 2.54 -7.79
N LEU A 55 8.18 1.62 -8.64
CA LEU A 55 8.95 0.48 -9.15
C LEU A 55 10.12 0.95 -10.01
N GLU A 56 9.87 1.82 -11.00
CA GLU A 56 10.90 2.37 -11.90
C GLU A 56 12.02 3.07 -11.13
N ASN A 57 11.66 3.87 -10.12
CA ASN A 57 12.62 4.62 -9.31
C ASN A 57 13.15 3.84 -8.11
N LYS A 58 12.68 2.60 -7.88
CA LYS A 58 13.01 1.78 -6.71
C LYS A 58 12.79 2.53 -5.38
N THR A 59 11.65 3.22 -5.27
CA THR A 59 11.31 4.06 -4.11
C THR A 59 10.24 3.45 -3.19
N GLY A 60 9.61 2.36 -3.61
CA GLY A 60 8.60 1.68 -2.81
C GLY A 60 8.14 0.35 -3.39
N GLU A 61 7.34 -0.36 -2.62
CA GLU A 61 6.67 -1.61 -2.99
C GLU A 61 5.24 -1.59 -2.46
N PHE A 62 4.32 -2.29 -3.14
CA PHE A 62 2.90 -2.25 -2.85
C PHE A 62 2.32 -3.66 -2.81
N TRP A 63 1.44 -3.90 -1.84
CA TRP A 63 0.78 -5.18 -1.66
C TRP A 63 -0.69 -4.99 -1.37
N TYR A 64 -1.52 -5.89 -1.86
CA TYR A 64 -2.96 -5.87 -1.66
C TYR A 64 -3.43 -7.15 -0.95
N SER A 65 -4.42 -7.00 -0.09
CA SER A 65 -5.23 -8.11 0.41
C SER A 65 -6.67 -7.67 0.65
N LYS A 66 -7.63 -8.58 0.46
CA LYS A 66 -9.02 -8.40 0.90
C LYS A 66 -9.15 -8.42 2.43
N GLU A 67 -8.24 -9.09 3.12
CA GLU A 67 -8.30 -9.34 4.56
C GLU A 67 -7.38 -8.39 5.33
N ARG A 68 -7.94 -7.66 6.31
CA ARG A 68 -7.17 -6.72 7.14
C ARG A 68 -6.06 -7.41 7.91
N SER A 69 -6.33 -8.59 8.44
CA SER A 69 -5.37 -9.37 9.23
C SER A 69 -4.17 -9.82 8.39
N GLU A 70 -4.41 -10.25 7.16
CA GLU A 70 -3.35 -10.63 6.20
C GLU A 70 -2.52 -9.40 5.82
N ALA A 71 -3.18 -8.27 5.56
CA ALA A 71 -2.49 -7.02 5.23
C ALA A 71 -1.65 -6.47 6.40
N ASN A 72 -2.19 -6.49 7.62
CA ASN A 72 -1.47 -6.10 8.82
C ASN A 72 -0.25 -6.99 9.06
N SER A 73 -0.44 -8.32 9.00
CA SER A 73 0.65 -9.27 9.22
C SER A 73 1.80 -9.02 8.24
N LYS A 74 1.48 -8.75 6.97
CA LYS A 74 2.50 -8.43 5.96
C LYS A 74 3.16 -7.08 6.21
N ALA A 75 2.39 -6.06 6.57
CA ALA A 75 2.93 -4.72 6.85
C ALA A 75 3.88 -4.74 8.06
N GLU A 76 3.51 -5.43 9.14
CA GLU A 76 4.34 -5.63 10.33
C GLU A 76 5.60 -6.45 10.02
N GLU A 77 5.48 -7.48 9.18
CA GLU A 77 6.62 -8.28 8.71
C GLU A 77 7.66 -7.39 8.00
N ILE A 78 7.22 -6.61 7.01
CA ILE A 78 8.09 -5.71 6.24
C ILE A 78 8.71 -4.67 7.17
N ALA A 79 7.89 -4.04 8.02
CA ALA A 79 8.34 -3.02 8.96
C ALA A 79 9.43 -3.56 9.89
N LYS A 80 9.23 -4.76 10.44
CA LYS A 80 10.20 -5.42 11.33
C LYS A 80 11.48 -5.80 10.59
N GLN A 81 11.38 -6.36 9.38
CA GLN A 81 12.54 -6.77 8.59
C GLN A 81 13.41 -5.59 8.16
N LYS A 82 12.78 -4.46 7.81
CA LYS A 82 13.46 -3.27 7.30
C LYS A 82 13.79 -2.23 8.37
N GLY A 83 13.27 -2.39 9.59
CA GLY A 83 13.38 -1.39 10.66
C GLY A 83 12.57 -0.12 10.38
N TYR A 84 11.44 -0.25 9.68
CA TYR A 84 10.60 0.86 9.26
C TYR A 84 9.45 1.12 10.25
N ALA A 85 8.91 2.33 10.22
CA ALA A 85 7.72 2.68 10.98
C ALA A 85 6.47 2.09 10.31
N TYR A 86 5.68 1.32 11.06
CA TYR A 86 4.35 0.88 10.60
C TYR A 86 3.28 1.88 11.00
N ILE A 87 2.51 2.36 10.03
CA ILE A 87 1.50 3.40 10.21
C ILE A 87 0.19 2.94 9.56
N VAL A 88 -0.87 2.82 10.36
CA VAL A 88 -2.23 2.70 9.82
C VAL A 88 -2.71 4.08 9.43
N CYS A 89 -3.20 4.27 8.21
CA CYS A 89 -3.72 5.55 7.77
C CYS A 89 -4.83 6.02 8.74
N PRO A 90 -4.73 7.22 9.35
CA PRO A 90 -5.72 7.68 10.33
C PRO A 90 -7.14 7.76 9.78
N ILE A 91 -7.28 8.03 8.48
CA ILE A 91 -8.56 8.09 7.76
C ILE A 91 -9.14 6.68 7.57
N CYS A 92 -8.27 5.70 7.36
CA CYS A 92 -8.65 4.30 7.14
C CYS A 92 -8.75 3.48 8.44
N ASN A 93 -8.34 4.03 9.58
CA ASN A 93 -8.37 3.37 10.88
C ASN A 93 -9.77 3.42 11.51
N ARG A 94 -10.73 2.88 10.76
CA ARG A 94 -12.13 2.64 11.17
C ARG A 94 -12.33 1.19 11.57
#